data_AF-A0A9D1JMR5-F1
#
_entry.id   AF-A0A9D1JMR5-F1
#
_cell.length_a   1.000
_cell.length_b   1.000
_cell.length_c   1.000
_cell.angle_alpha   90.00
_cell.angle_beta   90.00
_cell.angle_gamma   90.00
#
_symmetry.space_group_name_H-M   'P 1'
#
loop_
_entity.id
_entity.type
_entity.pdbx_description
1 polymer ?
#
loop_
_entity_poly.entity_id
_entity_poly.type
_entity_poly.pdbx_seq_one_letter_code
_entity_poly.pdbx_strand_id
1 'polypeptide(L)'
;MYLRGGGQRRFKLRRGFTLAEVLITIGVIGVVAALTMPTLNAAVNKKVRAEQIRTVKYKFTKATEKMATLGLIGPYDSTADFVAVLKKHLKLAKVCDVNNLRDCWPYDTITLQDGKEYEITKLQNGKQFQMKDSETANYSTPNVGIVTADGTPMILSYNTKCEPLDATVKSLTWSTEDNKPVTNASTSCIAAVFEINGSKKPNKQNEDVALFNANGLGSSCAIELDGGKCFTAAFTPTPLTKAECEAQKDDLGIKECYYDNDYWAGAVKQCGGVGNMPTMADLGKIASAIYKGNPTVGAYNDVSNLTYESGTATSLGLPEPSFFLWSGEEYSKRHAYHRNFSPTDTYYTYGLRSISGIQAVCLGD
;
A
#
# COMPACT_ATOMS: atom_id res chain seq x y z
N MET A 1 71.72 39.93 58.10
CA MET A 1 72.33 39.00 57.12
C MET A 1 71.44 38.97 55.88
N TYR A 2 71.88 39.62 54.80
CA TYR A 2 71.17 39.67 53.51
C TYR A 2 71.65 38.52 52.64
N LEU A 3 70.74 37.70 52.10
CA LEU A 3 71.00 36.87 50.93
C LEU A 3 69.85 37.03 49.94
N ARG A 4 70.14 37.71 48.82
CA ARG A 4 69.28 37.85 47.64
C ARG A 4 69.27 36.54 46.87
N GLY A 5 68.13 35.85 46.81
CA GLY A 5 67.87 34.77 45.87
C GLY A 5 67.21 35.28 44.59
N GLY A 6 67.98 35.42 43.52
CA GLY A 6 67.48 35.74 42.18
C GLY A 6 66.91 34.50 41.48
N GLY A 7 65.58 34.37 41.44
CA GLY A 7 64.89 33.32 40.68
C GLY A 7 64.66 33.74 39.22
N GLN A 8 65.33 33.06 38.28
CA GLN A 8 65.00 33.14 36.85
C GLN A 8 63.61 32.55 36.58
N ARG A 9 62.69 33.33 35.99
CA ARG A 9 61.40 32.83 35.49
C ARG A 9 61.62 32.06 34.18
N ARG A 10 61.54 30.72 34.23
CA ARG A 10 61.39 29.87 33.05
C ARG A 10 60.01 30.10 32.43
N PHE A 11 59.93 30.79 31.29
CA PHE A 11 58.75 30.73 30.43
C PHE A 11 58.65 29.34 29.81
N LYS A 12 57.75 28.50 30.33
CA LYS A 12 57.32 27.28 29.63
C LYS A 12 56.58 27.71 28.35
N LEU A 13 57.21 27.58 27.18
CA LEU A 13 56.48 27.64 25.91
C LEU A 13 55.42 26.52 25.91
N ARG A 14 54.16 26.90 26.04
CA ARG A 14 53.04 25.98 25.77
C ARG A 14 52.99 25.82 24.25
N ARG A 15 53.30 24.62 23.74
CA ARG A 15 53.12 24.29 22.31
C ARG A 15 51.62 24.37 22.02
N GLY A 16 51.20 25.39 21.27
CA GLY A 16 49.86 25.49 20.69
C GLY A 16 49.85 24.82 19.31
N PHE A 17 48.67 24.37 18.88
CA PHE A 17 48.48 23.88 17.51
C PHE A 17 48.74 25.01 16.51
N THR A 18 49.41 24.68 15.42
CA THR A 18 49.58 25.60 14.29
C THR A 18 48.25 25.82 13.57
N LEU A 19 48.10 26.97 12.91
CA LEU A 19 46.91 27.26 12.10
C LEU A 19 46.66 26.17 11.04
N ALA A 20 47.72 25.64 10.44
CA ALA A 20 47.63 24.56 9.45
C ALA A 20 47.10 23.25 10.06
N GLU A 21 47.57 22.85 11.25
CA GLU A 21 47.07 21.66 11.95
C GLU A 21 45.58 21.79 12.31
N VAL A 22 45.16 22.97 12.76
CA VAL A 22 43.74 23.24 13.07
C VAL A 22 42.88 23.22 11.80
N LEU A 23 43.37 23.77 10.68
CA LEU A 23 42.62 23.78 9.42
C LEU A 23 42.47 22.39 8.80
N ILE A 24 43.53 21.58 8.82
CA ILE A 24 43.48 20.20 8.32
C ILE A 24 42.52 19.37 9.18
N THR A 25 42.56 19.51 10.51
CA THR A 25 41.67 18.75 11.41
C THR A 25 40.20 19.15 11.25
N ILE A 26 39.88 20.44 11.17
CA ILE A 26 38.50 20.91 10.88
C ILE A 26 38.06 20.46 9.48
N GLY A 27 38.95 20.50 8.49
CA GLY A 27 38.67 20.03 7.13
C GLY A 27 38.32 18.54 7.07
N VAL A 28 39.12 17.69 7.73
CA VAL A 28 38.85 16.24 7.81
C VAL A 28 37.54 15.96 8.56
N ILE A 29 37.32 16.60 9.72
CA ILE A 29 36.06 16.44 10.48
C ILE A 29 34.87 16.91 9.64
N GLY A 30 34.99 18.01 8.91
CA GLY A 30 33.95 18.55 8.05
C GLY A 30 33.55 17.59 6.92
N VAL A 31 34.53 17.00 6.23
CA VAL A 31 34.26 16.00 5.17
C VAL A 31 33.60 14.75 5.75
N VAL A 32 34.12 14.22 6.85
CA VAL A 32 33.55 13.02 7.50
C VAL A 32 32.13 13.29 8.00
N ALA A 33 31.88 14.45 8.61
CA ALA A 33 30.54 14.85 9.04
C ALA A 33 29.57 14.97 7.86
N ALA A 34 29.98 15.57 6.75
CA ALA A 34 29.14 15.72 5.56
C ALA A 34 28.71 14.36 4.95
N LEU A 35 29.57 13.34 5.01
CA LEU A 35 29.25 12.00 4.51
C LEU A 35 28.38 11.18 5.49
N THR A 36 28.47 11.47 6.80
CA THR A 36 27.81 10.67 7.84
C THR A 36 26.47 11.26 8.30
N MET A 37 26.32 12.59 8.30
CA MET A 37 25.11 13.28 8.74
C MET A 37 23.84 12.86 7.99
N PRO A 38 23.83 12.74 6.64
CA PRO A 38 22.62 12.35 5.92
C PRO A 38 22.12 10.95 6.32
N THR A 39 23.03 9.98 6.40
CA THR A 39 22.73 8.59 6.78
C THR A 39 22.21 8.50 8.21
N LEU A 40 22.85 9.22 9.14
CA LEU A 40 22.41 9.27 10.53
C LEU A 40 21.01 9.88 10.65
N ASN A 41 20.75 11.00 9.98
CA ASN A 41 19.44 11.65 9.99
C ASN A 41 18.35 10.74 9.43
N ALA A 42 18.63 10.00 8.34
CA ALA A 42 17.68 9.02 7.80
C ALA A 42 17.36 7.91 8.81
N ALA A 43 18.38 7.37 9.51
CA ALA A 43 18.19 6.34 10.53
C ALA A 43 17.42 6.85 11.75
N VAL A 44 17.73 8.07 12.22
CA VAL A 44 17.01 8.73 13.32
C VAL A 44 15.55 8.95 12.94
N ASN A 45 15.27 9.51 11.76
CA ASN A 45 13.91 9.75 11.28
C ASN A 45 13.10 8.46 11.18
N LYS A 46 13.71 7.37 10.69
CA LYS A 46 13.05 6.05 10.64
C LYS A 46 12.65 5.57 12.04
N LYS A 47 13.53 5.73 13.03
CA LYS A 47 13.25 5.36 14.42
C LYS A 47 12.16 6.23 15.05
N VAL A 48 12.18 7.54 14.80
CA VAL A 48 11.14 8.46 15.26
C VAL A 48 9.77 8.07 14.69
N ARG A 49 9.68 7.79 13.38
CA ARG A 49 8.44 7.36 12.72
C ARG A 49 7.90 6.05 13.30
N ALA A 50 8.76 5.05 13.50
CA ALA A 50 8.35 3.78 14.11
C ALA A 50 7.74 3.98 15.51
N GLU A 51 8.34 4.85 16.35
CA GLU A 51 7.81 5.16 17.67
C GLU A 51 6.50 5.97 17.62
N GLN A 52 6.33 6.85 16.65
CA GLN A 52 5.06 7.58 16.43
C GLN A 52 3.94 6.60 16.04
N ILE A 53 4.18 5.73 15.05
CA ILE A 53 3.26 4.66 14.63
C ILE A 53 2.87 3.78 15.82
N ARG A 54 3.87 3.32 16.59
CA ARG A 54 3.65 2.52 17.79
C ARG A 54 2.79 3.25 18.81
N THR A 55 3.04 4.53 19.04
CA THR A 55 2.31 5.35 20.01
C THR A 55 0.84 5.50 19.61
N VAL A 56 0.53 5.71 18.33
CA VAL A 56 -0.86 5.77 17.83
C VAL A 56 -1.55 4.43 18.07
N LYS A 57 -0.95 3.31 17.62
CA LYS A 57 -1.49 1.95 17.83
C LYS A 57 -1.72 1.64 19.31
N TYR A 58 -0.76 1.96 20.16
CA TYR A 58 -0.84 1.75 21.61
C TYR A 58 -1.99 2.53 22.24
N LYS A 59 -2.11 3.84 21.95
CA LYS A 59 -3.18 4.68 22.50
C LYS A 59 -4.55 4.21 22.06
N PHE A 60 -4.71 3.86 20.78
CA PHE A 60 -5.96 3.33 20.26
C PHE A 60 -6.31 1.99 20.91
N THR A 61 -5.35 1.07 20.98
CA THR A 61 -5.52 -0.24 21.63
C THR A 61 -5.91 -0.09 23.11
N LYS A 62 -5.34 0.89 23.82
CA LYS A 62 -5.72 1.13 25.22
C LYS A 62 -7.18 1.58 25.36
N ALA A 63 -7.72 2.33 24.41
CA ALA A 63 -9.12 2.72 24.40
C ALA A 63 -10.04 1.51 24.14
N THR A 64 -9.69 0.66 23.19
CA THR A 64 -10.46 -0.56 22.88
C THR A 64 -10.29 -1.64 23.94
N GLU A 65 -9.15 -1.73 24.62
CA GLU A 65 -8.96 -2.61 25.78
C GLU A 65 -9.91 -2.21 26.90
N LYS A 66 -10.05 -0.91 27.18
CA LYS A 66 -11.06 -0.43 28.13
C LYS A 66 -12.48 -0.80 27.68
N MET A 67 -12.80 -0.70 26.39
CA MET A 67 -14.07 -1.18 25.85
C MET A 67 -14.25 -2.68 26.05
N ALA A 68 -13.22 -3.48 25.83
CA ALA A 68 -13.24 -4.93 26.02
C ALA A 68 -13.56 -5.29 27.49
N THR A 69 -12.97 -4.58 28.47
CA THR A 69 -13.29 -4.81 29.89
C THR A 69 -14.75 -4.55 30.26
N LEU A 70 -15.48 -3.84 29.40
CA LEU A 70 -16.91 -3.52 29.56
C LEU A 70 -17.80 -4.38 28.66
N GLY A 71 -17.25 -5.36 27.94
CA GLY A 71 -17.99 -6.17 26.98
C GLY A 71 -18.45 -5.39 25.74
N LEU A 72 -17.75 -4.30 25.38
CA LEU A 72 -18.09 -3.41 24.26
C LEU A 72 -17.26 -3.69 22.99
N ILE A 73 -16.69 -4.89 22.87
CA ILE A 73 -16.08 -5.38 21.62
C ILE A 73 -16.91 -6.58 21.19
N GLY A 74 -17.42 -6.56 19.95
CA GLY A 74 -18.34 -7.57 19.44
C GLY A 74 -19.09 -7.06 18.20
N PRO A 75 -20.26 -7.62 17.87
CA PRO A 75 -20.97 -7.25 16.66
C PRO A 75 -21.51 -5.82 16.79
N TYR A 76 -21.23 -5.02 15.77
CA TYR A 76 -21.85 -3.72 15.53
C TYR A 76 -22.41 -3.72 14.10
N ASP A 77 -23.53 -3.05 13.87
CA ASP A 77 -24.19 -3.04 12.56
C ASP A 77 -23.35 -2.31 11.49
N SER A 78 -22.51 -1.36 11.90
CA SER A 78 -21.63 -0.61 11.01
C SER A 78 -20.39 -0.05 11.70
N THR A 79 -19.42 0.40 10.90
CA THR A 79 -18.29 1.21 11.38
C THR A 79 -18.75 2.46 12.14
N ALA A 80 -19.83 3.10 11.71
CA ALA A 80 -20.36 4.30 12.36
C ALA A 80 -20.89 4.01 13.78
N ASP A 81 -21.57 2.87 13.97
CA ASP A 81 -22.08 2.44 15.27
C ASP A 81 -20.95 2.11 16.23
N PHE A 82 -19.91 1.42 15.75
CA PHE A 82 -18.69 1.22 16.53
C PHE A 82 -18.05 2.56 16.94
N VAL A 83 -17.89 3.50 16.01
CA VAL A 83 -17.31 4.84 16.30
C VAL A 83 -18.16 5.63 17.31
N ALA A 84 -19.48 5.48 17.27
CA ALA A 84 -20.39 6.12 18.21
C ALA A 84 -20.21 5.63 19.66
N VAL A 85 -19.73 4.39 19.85
CA VAL A 85 -19.31 3.87 21.16
C VAL A 85 -17.86 4.26 21.45
N LEU A 86 -16.95 4.10 20.49
CA LEU A 86 -15.52 4.42 20.63
C LEU A 86 -15.28 5.84 21.14
N LYS A 87 -16.04 6.83 20.65
CA LYS A 87 -15.89 8.25 21.07
C LYS A 87 -16.13 8.49 22.56
N LYS A 88 -16.75 7.54 23.28
CA LYS A 88 -16.92 7.59 24.75
C LYS A 88 -15.66 7.15 25.50
N HIS A 89 -14.76 6.43 24.83
CA HIS A 89 -13.55 5.83 25.40
C HIS A 89 -12.25 6.41 24.81
N LEU A 90 -12.32 7.00 23.63
CA LEU A 90 -11.24 7.73 22.95
C LEU A 90 -11.69 9.17 22.70
N LYS A 91 -10.88 10.14 23.10
CA LYS A 91 -11.17 11.56 22.85
C LYS A 91 -10.96 11.87 21.36
N LEU A 92 -12.05 12.22 20.68
CA LEU A 92 -12.04 12.61 19.26
C LEU A 92 -12.28 14.12 19.15
N ALA A 93 -11.49 14.77 18.29
CA ALA A 93 -11.69 16.16 17.88
C ALA A 93 -12.72 16.27 16.73
N LYS A 94 -12.74 15.29 15.82
CA LYS A 94 -13.64 15.28 14.65
C LYS A 94 -14.02 13.85 14.25
N VAL A 95 -15.21 13.70 13.65
CA VAL A 95 -15.69 12.49 12.99
C VAL A 95 -16.26 12.91 11.63
N CYS A 96 -15.95 12.15 10.59
CA CYS A 96 -16.35 12.42 9.21
C CYS A 96 -16.94 11.15 8.60
N ASP A 97 -18.05 11.29 7.89
CA ASP A 97 -18.60 10.19 7.10
C ASP A 97 -17.77 9.93 5.84
N VAL A 98 -18.07 8.82 5.18
CA VAL A 98 -17.35 8.34 4.01
C VAL A 98 -17.33 9.33 2.82
N ASN A 99 -18.36 10.17 2.68
CA ASN A 99 -18.44 11.15 1.59
C ASN A 99 -17.62 12.40 1.89
N ASN A 100 -17.22 12.59 3.15
CA ASN A 100 -16.48 13.74 3.63
C ASN A 100 -15.14 13.35 4.28
N LEU A 101 -14.48 12.25 3.85
CA LEU A 101 -13.22 11.82 4.47
C LEU A 101 -12.12 12.88 4.45
N ARG A 102 -12.13 13.78 3.46
CA ARG A 102 -11.19 14.91 3.35
C ARG A 102 -11.27 15.87 4.53
N ASP A 103 -12.41 15.94 5.20
CA ASP A 103 -12.59 16.77 6.38
C ASP A 103 -11.81 16.25 7.61
N CYS A 104 -11.45 14.96 7.62
CA CYS A 104 -10.69 14.30 8.68
C CYS A 104 -9.28 13.92 8.24
N TRP A 105 -8.87 14.21 7.01
CA TRP A 105 -7.57 13.86 6.47
C TRP A 105 -6.84 15.10 5.92
N PRO A 106 -5.50 15.22 6.03
CA PRO A 106 -4.83 16.49 5.70
C PRO A 106 -4.61 16.77 4.19
N TYR A 107 -4.71 15.79 3.29
CA TYR A 107 -4.37 15.92 1.86
C TYR A 107 -5.17 14.96 0.95
N ASP A 108 -5.14 15.19 -0.37
CA ASP A 108 -6.04 14.51 -1.31
C ASP A 108 -5.63 13.08 -1.67
N THR A 109 -4.33 12.81 -1.73
CA THR A 109 -3.78 11.53 -2.20
C THR A 109 -2.68 10.97 -1.29
N ILE A 110 -2.59 9.63 -1.24
CA ILE A 110 -1.51 8.88 -0.60
C ILE A 110 -0.67 8.22 -1.69
N THR A 111 0.65 8.35 -1.62
CA THR A 111 1.53 7.52 -2.45
C THR A 111 1.59 6.10 -1.88
N LEU A 112 1.11 5.12 -2.64
CA LEU A 112 1.14 3.70 -2.28
C LEU A 112 2.55 3.10 -2.40
N GLN A 113 2.73 1.85 -1.95
CA GLN A 113 4.03 1.16 -2.03
C GLN A 113 4.54 0.98 -3.47
N ASP A 114 3.64 0.88 -4.45
CA ASP A 114 3.98 0.77 -5.88
C ASP A 114 4.29 2.13 -6.53
N GLY A 115 4.24 3.22 -5.76
CA GLY A 115 4.49 4.58 -6.21
C GLY A 115 3.28 5.28 -6.84
N LYS A 116 2.11 4.63 -6.91
CA LYS A 116 0.89 5.25 -7.43
C LYS A 116 0.24 6.15 -6.39
N GLU A 117 -0.40 7.22 -6.85
CA GLU A 117 -1.22 8.09 -6.00
C GLU A 117 -2.62 7.50 -5.84
N TYR A 118 -3.13 7.48 -4.60
CA TYR A 118 -4.45 6.96 -4.27
C TYR A 118 -5.28 8.01 -3.54
N GLU A 119 -6.45 8.34 -4.08
CA GLU A 119 -7.32 9.36 -3.51
C GLU A 119 -8.00 8.92 -2.21
N ILE A 120 -7.98 9.79 -1.20
CA ILE A 120 -8.61 9.55 0.09
C ILE A 120 -10.12 9.33 -0.03
N THR A 121 -10.76 10.05 -0.95
CA THR A 121 -12.20 9.93 -1.22
C THR A 121 -12.59 8.54 -1.74
N LYS A 122 -11.64 7.73 -2.24
CA LYS A 122 -11.90 6.38 -2.72
C LYS A 122 -11.88 5.33 -1.60
N LEU A 123 -11.47 5.68 -0.37
CA LEU A 123 -11.44 4.78 0.79
C LEU A 123 -12.85 4.55 1.38
N GLN A 124 -13.73 3.94 0.59
CA GLN A 124 -15.15 3.86 0.86
C GLN A 124 -15.53 2.80 1.89
N ASN A 125 -14.88 1.62 1.86
CA ASN A 125 -15.12 0.55 2.85
C ASN A 125 -13.83 -0.27 3.07
N GLY A 126 -13.91 -1.41 3.74
CA GLY A 126 -12.74 -2.23 4.05
C GLY A 126 -12.05 -2.86 2.83
N LYS A 127 -12.69 -2.90 1.64
CA LYS A 127 -12.05 -3.44 0.43
C LYS A 127 -10.80 -2.65 0.07
N GLN A 128 -10.81 -1.32 0.21
CA GLN A 128 -9.63 -0.49 -0.05
C GLN A 128 -8.54 -0.63 1.02
N PHE A 129 -8.83 -1.30 2.12
CA PHE A 129 -7.85 -1.74 3.12
C PHE A 129 -7.39 -3.19 2.86
N GLN A 130 -7.77 -3.74 1.70
CA GLN A 130 -7.58 -5.13 1.28
C GLN A 130 -8.16 -6.14 2.29
N MET A 131 -9.21 -5.74 3.01
CA MET A 131 -9.95 -6.63 3.89
C MET A 131 -10.86 -7.51 3.06
N LYS A 132 -10.96 -8.79 3.43
CA LYS A 132 -11.78 -9.78 2.75
C LYS A 132 -13.01 -10.10 3.59
N ASP A 133 -14.15 -10.17 2.93
CA ASP A 133 -15.38 -10.69 3.53
C ASP A 133 -15.34 -12.23 3.52
N SER A 134 -15.88 -12.84 4.58
CA SER A 134 -15.91 -14.29 4.77
C SER A 134 -17.10 -14.68 5.66
N GLU A 135 -17.17 -15.95 6.07
CA GLU A 135 -18.16 -16.39 7.06
C GLU A 135 -18.03 -15.63 8.39
N THR A 136 -16.81 -15.25 8.80
CA THR A 136 -16.48 -14.59 10.08
C THR A 136 -16.03 -13.13 9.95
N ALA A 137 -15.95 -12.61 8.73
CA ALA A 137 -15.53 -11.24 8.46
C ALA A 137 -16.50 -10.53 7.51
N ASN A 138 -16.86 -9.29 7.82
CA ASN A 138 -17.60 -8.42 6.91
C ASN A 138 -17.18 -6.96 7.14
N TYR A 139 -16.49 -6.38 6.16
CA TYR A 139 -16.02 -5.00 6.14
C TYR A 139 -16.68 -4.16 5.04
N SER A 140 -17.83 -4.61 4.52
CA SER A 140 -18.56 -3.94 3.45
C SER A 140 -19.21 -2.61 3.88
N THR A 141 -19.34 -2.35 5.18
CA THR A 141 -19.95 -1.10 5.66
C THR A 141 -19.06 0.12 5.42
N PRO A 142 -19.64 1.32 5.22
CA PRO A 142 -18.86 2.51 4.92
C PRO A 142 -17.81 2.80 5.99
N ASN A 143 -16.64 3.26 5.55
CA ASN A 143 -15.57 3.71 6.43
C ASN A 143 -15.96 5.01 7.14
N VAL A 144 -15.31 5.25 8.28
CA VAL A 144 -15.49 6.48 9.07
C VAL A 144 -14.14 7.13 9.32
N GLY A 145 -14.02 8.40 8.95
CA GLY A 145 -12.88 9.24 9.30
C GLY A 145 -13.00 9.75 10.74
N ILE A 146 -11.90 9.75 11.47
CA ILE A 146 -11.80 10.37 12.79
C ILE A 146 -10.53 11.21 12.88
N VAL A 147 -10.55 12.24 13.71
CA VAL A 147 -9.34 12.92 14.18
C VAL A 147 -9.33 12.82 15.70
N THR A 148 -8.27 12.23 16.26
CA THR A 148 -8.10 12.14 17.71
C THR A 148 -7.85 13.53 18.31
N ALA A 149 -8.03 13.68 19.62
CA ALA A 149 -7.78 14.95 20.31
C ALA A 149 -6.31 15.43 20.23
N ASP A 150 -5.35 14.53 19.96
CA ASP A 150 -3.96 14.89 19.69
C ASP A 150 -3.66 15.16 18.20
N GLY A 151 -4.70 15.22 17.36
CA GLY A 151 -4.62 15.63 15.97
C GLY A 151 -4.26 14.52 14.99
N THR A 152 -4.28 13.25 15.41
CA THR A 152 -3.98 12.10 14.55
C THR A 152 -5.22 11.76 13.70
N PRO A 153 -5.17 11.89 12.37
CA PRO A 153 -6.26 11.47 11.51
C PRO A 153 -6.21 9.96 11.30
N MET A 154 -7.37 9.32 11.30
CA MET A 154 -7.53 7.90 11.02
C MET A 154 -8.79 7.66 10.18
N ILE A 155 -8.77 6.66 9.31
CA ILE A 155 -9.94 6.15 8.60
C ILE A 155 -10.12 4.71 9.04
N LEU A 156 -11.30 4.39 9.56
CA LEU A 156 -11.62 3.13 10.19
C LEU A 156 -12.58 2.32 9.32
N SER A 157 -12.45 1.00 9.39
CA SER A 157 -13.39 0.00 8.89
C SER A 157 -13.60 -1.06 9.98
N TYR A 158 -14.85 -1.41 10.26
CA TYR A 158 -15.20 -2.36 11.31
C TYR A 158 -15.71 -3.69 10.74
N ASN A 159 -15.28 -4.80 11.32
CA ASN A 159 -15.84 -6.12 11.05
C ASN A 159 -17.22 -6.25 11.70
N THR A 160 -18.30 -6.17 10.94
CA THR A 160 -19.66 -6.28 11.51
C THR A 160 -19.99 -7.68 12.03
N LYS A 161 -19.21 -8.69 11.62
CA LYS A 161 -19.28 -10.08 12.13
C LYS A 161 -18.30 -10.33 13.29
N CYS A 162 -17.75 -9.28 13.88
CA CYS A 162 -16.85 -9.38 15.03
C CYS A 162 -17.48 -10.19 16.16
N GLU A 163 -16.81 -11.26 16.58
CA GLU A 163 -17.23 -12.02 17.75
C GLU A 163 -16.89 -11.26 19.03
N PRO A 164 -17.77 -11.30 20.05
CA PRO A 164 -17.46 -10.71 21.33
C PRO A 164 -16.19 -11.30 21.93
N LEU A 165 -15.34 -10.45 22.49
CA LEU A 165 -14.21 -10.94 23.28
C LEU A 165 -14.71 -11.57 24.57
N ASP A 166 -14.12 -12.70 24.95
CA ASP A 166 -14.45 -13.37 26.19
C ASP A 166 -14.18 -12.45 27.40
N ALA A 167 -15.27 -11.99 28.02
CA ALA A 167 -15.24 -11.09 29.17
C ALA A 167 -14.61 -11.72 30.43
N THR A 168 -14.33 -13.03 30.42
CA THR A 168 -13.63 -13.72 31.51
C THR A 168 -12.11 -13.58 31.43
N VAL A 169 -11.57 -13.11 30.30
CA VAL A 169 -10.14 -12.83 30.14
C VAL A 169 -9.79 -11.56 30.92
N LYS A 170 -9.25 -11.74 32.14
CA LYS A 170 -8.88 -10.65 33.07
C LYS A 170 -7.79 -9.71 32.52
N SER A 171 -7.03 -10.12 31.52
CA SER A 171 -5.98 -9.32 30.88
C SER A 171 -5.73 -9.81 29.46
N LEU A 172 -5.75 -8.90 28.47
CA LEU A 172 -5.40 -9.22 27.10
C LEU A 172 -3.88 -9.23 26.93
N THR A 173 -3.36 -10.24 26.21
CA THR A 173 -1.94 -10.31 25.90
C THR A 173 -1.57 -9.24 24.86
N TRP A 174 -0.52 -8.47 25.15
CA TRP A 174 -0.01 -7.44 24.26
C TRP A 174 1.07 -7.98 23.33
N SER A 175 0.98 -7.62 22.05
CA SER A 175 2.12 -7.72 21.15
C SER A 175 3.15 -6.67 21.52
N THR A 176 4.42 -7.01 21.31
CA THR A 176 5.55 -6.13 21.60
C THR A 176 6.44 -5.94 20.37
N GLU A 177 6.97 -4.74 20.23
CA GLU A 177 8.02 -4.37 19.27
C GLU A 177 9.09 -3.64 20.07
N ASP A 178 10.36 -4.04 19.93
CA ASP A 178 11.47 -3.54 20.74
C ASP A 178 11.20 -3.59 22.27
N ASN A 179 10.58 -4.67 22.75
CA ASN A 179 10.15 -4.88 24.14
C ASN A 179 9.11 -3.85 24.66
N LYS A 180 8.45 -3.11 23.77
CA LYS A 180 7.39 -2.16 24.13
C LYS A 180 6.04 -2.64 23.60
N PRO A 181 4.94 -2.45 24.35
CA PRO A 181 3.61 -2.83 23.90
C PRO A 181 3.17 -2.02 22.67
N VAL A 182 2.48 -2.69 21.75
CA VAL A 182 1.95 -2.10 20.51
C VAL A 182 0.44 -2.27 20.42
N THR A 183 -0.05 -3.51 20.41
CA THR A 183 -1.49 -3.84 20.20
C THR A 183 -1.90 -5.07 21.01
N ASN A 184 -3.19 -5.39 21.07
CA ASN A 184 -3.71 -6.64 21.64
C ASN A 184 -5.00 -7.05 20.91
N ALA A 185 -5.64 -8.14 21.36
CA ALA A 185 -6.84 -8.68 20.71
C ALA A 185 -8.06 -7.73 20.71
N SER A 186 -8.08 -6.66 21.51
CA SER A 186 -9.20 -5.68 21.52
C SER A 186 -9.38 -4.91 20.22
N THR A 187 -8.39 -4.93 19.33
CA THR A 187 -8.45 -4.24 18.04
C THR A 187 -8.64 -5.19 16.85
N SER A 188 -8.81 -6.49 17.09
CA SER A 188 -8.87 -7.51 16.03
C SER A 188 -9.98 -7.27 15.00
N CYS A 189 -11.05 -6.59 15.39
CA CYS A 189 -12.21 -6.30 14.55
C CYS A 189 -12.14 -4.97 13.80
N ILE A 190 -11.01 -4.27 13.88
CA ILE A 190 -10.86 -2.91 13.35
C ILE A 190 -9.71 -2.95 12.35
N ALA A 191 -9.96 -2.53 11.12
CA ALA A 191 -8.94 -2.19 10.15
C ALA A 191 -8.87 -0.66 10.01
N ALA A 192 -7.67 -0.10 9.96
CA ALA A 192 -7.50 1.34 9.88
C ALA A 192 -6.27 1.78 9.10
N VAL A 193 -6.37 2.99 8.56
CA VAL A 193 -5.29 3.76 7.95
C VAL A 193 -5.15 5.05 8.74
N PHE A 194 -3.94 5.44 9.09
CA PHE A 194 -3.71 6.66 9.85
C PHE A 194 -2.43 7.36 9.42
N GLU A 195 -2.34 8.64 9.76
CA GLU A 195 -1.23 9.52 9.39
C GLU A 195 -0.52 10.03 10.66
N ILE A 196 0.81 10.18 10.64
CA ILE A 196 1.63 10.60 11.80
C ILE A 196 2.44 11.91 11.65
N ASN A 197 2.41 12.56 10.50
CA ASN A 197 3.24 13.71 10.09
C ASN A 197 2.42 14.94 9.64
N GLY A 198 1.09 14.90 9.76
CA GLY A 198 0.15 15.94 9.37
C GLY A 198 0.15 16.21 7.87
N SER A 199 0.22 17.49 7.49
CA SER A 199 0.29 17.92 6.08
C SER A 199 1.71 17.92 5.51
N LYS A 200 2.72 17.44 6.26
CA LYS A 200 4.10 17.41 5.78
C LYS A 200 4.31 16.18 4.91
N LYS A 201 4.93 16.38 3.75
CA LYS A 201 5.41 15.29 2.86
C LYS A 201 6.37 14.35 3.62
N PRO A 202 6.44 13.06 3.26
CA PRO A 202 6.13 12.48 1.95
C PRO A 202 4.67 12.09 1.64
N ASN A 203 3.73 11.99 2.58
CA ASN A 203 2.35 11.48 2.37
C ASN A 203 2.31 10.07 1.73
N LYS A 204 3.16 9.16 2.23
CA LYS A 204 3.45 7.87 1.63
C LYS A 204 3.21 6.71 2.59
N GLN A 205 2.64 5.63 2.03
CA GLN A 205 2.43 4.38 2.73
C GLN A 205 3.76 3.79 3.24
N ASN A 206 3.75 3.32 4.49
CA ASN A 206 4.92 2.83 5.25
C ASN A 206 5.96 3.89 5.62
N GLU A 207 5.68 5.17 5.38
CA GLU A 207 6.51 6.27 5.87
C GLU A 207 5.75 7.06 6.94
N ASP A 208 4.84 7.92 6.53
CA ASP A 208 3.98 8.73 7.40
C ASP A 208 2.51 8.33 7.34
N VAL A 209 2.12 7.50 6.36
CA VAL A 209 0.84 6.78 6.35
C VAL A 209 1.07 5.34 6.78
N ALA A 210 0.39 4.91 7.84
CA ALA A 210 0.53 3.59 8.42
C ALA A 210 -0.79 2.85 8.48
N LEU A 211 -0.67 1.52 8.38
CA LEU A 211 -1.79 0.59 8.48
C LEU A 211 -1.88 0.01 9.89
N PHE A 212 -3.12 -0.25 10.31
CA PHE A 212 -3.42 -0.95 11.55
C PHE A 212 -4.47 -2.03 11.28
N ASN A 213 -4.05 -3.29 11.39
CA ASN A 213 -4.90 -4.48 11.13
C ASN A 213 -5.58 -4.47 9.74
N ALA A 214 -5.05 -3.67 8.80
CA ALA A 214 -5.39 -3.68 7.39
C ALA A 214 -4.34 -4.49 6.63
N ASN A 215 -4.77 -5.20 5.57
CA ASN A 215 -3.88 -6.03 4.75
C ASN A 215 -3.10 -5.20 3.73
N GLY A 216 -3.61 -4.02 3.37
CA GLY A 216 -2.97 -3.11 2.43
C GLY A 216 -3.74 -1.80 2.29
N LEU A 217 -3.43 -1.05 1.23
CA LEU A 217 -4.12 0.19 0.89
C LEU A 217 -4.30 0.31 -0.62
N GLY A 218 -5.47 0.78 -1.03
CA GLY A 218 -5.84 0.91 -2.43
C GLY A 218 -6.73 -0.23 -2.91
N SER A 219 -7.23 -0.10 -4.15
CA SER A 219 -8.06 -1.13 -4.75
C SER A 219 -7.19 -2.23 -5.37
N SER A 220 -7.44 -3.49 -5.01
CA SER A 220 -7.16 -4.63 -5.89
C SER A 220 -8.00 -4.55 -7.18
N CYS A 221 -9.07 -3.74 -7.19
CA CYS A 221 -10.05 -3.60 -8.26
C CYS A 221 -9.97 -2.28 -9.01
N ALA A 222 -9.39 -2.28 -10.20
CA ALA A 222 -9.48 -1.17 -11.14
C ALA A 222 -10.60 -1.37 -12.18
N ILE A 223 -10.89 -2.63 -12.54
CA ILE A 223 -11.91 -2.97 -13.54
C ILE A 223 -12.88 -3.98 -12.93
N GLU A 224 -14.14 -3.59 -12.76
CA GLU A 224 -15.21 -4.46 -12.30
C GLU A 224 -16.06 -4.88 -13.50
N LEU A 225 -16.18 -6.20 -13.72
CA LEU A 225 -16.97 -6.78 -14.81
C LEU A 225 -18.24 -7.43 -14.27
N ASP A 226 -19.25 -7.56 -15.14
CA ASP A 226 -20.48 -8.28 -14.86
C ASP A 226 -20.20 -9.70 -14.33
N GLY A 227 -20.77 -9.98 -13.15
CA GLY A 227 -20.53 -11.21 -12.40
C GLY A 227 -19.59 -11.06 -11.20
N GLY A 228 -19.20 -9.82 -10.85
CA GLY A 228 -18.36 -9.53 -9.67
C GLY A 228 -16.90 -9.88 -9.86
N LYS A 229 -16.47 -10.15 -11.11
CA LYS A 229 -15.05 -10.34 -11.42
C LYS A 229 -14.35 -8.99 -11.39
N CYS A 230 -13.26 -8.96 -10.67
CA CYS A 230 -12.50 -7.77 -10.39
C CYS A 230 -11.10 -7.92 -10.99
N PHE A 231 -10.57 -6.90 -11.66
CA PHE A 231 -9.21 -6.89 -12.17
C PHE A 231 -8.41 -5.69 -11.68
N THR A 232 -7.12 -5.89 -11.42
CA THR A 232 -6.18 -4.83 -11.03
C THR A 232 -5.98 -3.81 -12.16
N ALA A 233 -5.38 -2.66 -11.83
CA ALA A 233 -4.91 -1.71 -12.84
C ALA A 233 -3.84 -2.35 -13.73
N ALA A 234 -3.75 -1.94 -14.99
CA ALA A 234 -2.74 -2.43 -15.90
C ALA A 234 -1.33 -2.17 -15.36
N PHE A 235 -0.45 -3.13 -15.57
CA PHE A 235 0.97 -3.03 -15.27
C PHE A 235 1.81 -3.59 -16.42
N THR A 236 3.06 -3.14 -16.50
CA THR A 236 4.05 -3.71 -17.41
C THR A 236 4.74 -4.87 -16.72
N PRO A 237 4.67 -6.10 -17.27
CA PRO A 237 5.25 -7.26 -16.63
C PRO A 237 6.77 -7.17 -16.49
N THR A 238 7.29 -7.62 -15.36
CA THR A 238 8.72 -7.93 -15.24
C THR A 238 8.95 -9.34 -15.78
N PRO A 239 9.82 -9.55 -16.78
CA PRO A 239 9.97 -10.86 -17.40
C PRO A 239 10.56 -11.87 -16.42
N LEU A 240 10.17 -13.12 -16.58
CA LEU A 240 10.80 -14.26 -15.93
C LEU A 240 11.91 -14.82 -16.82
N THR A 241 13.03 -15.21 -16.21
CA THR A 241 14.02 -16.02 -16.92
C THR A 241 13.52 -17.44 -17.10
N LYS A 242 14.08 -18.15 -18.08
CA LYS A 242 13.73 -19.56 -18.32
C LYS A 242 13.97 -20.42 -17.07
N ALA A 243 15.08 -20.19 -16.38
CA ALA A 243 15.43 -20.92 -15.17
C ALA A 243 14.42 -20.66 -14.03
N GLU A 244 14.04 -19.40 -13.81
CA GLU A 244 13.04 -19.07 -12.79
C GLU A 244 11.64 -19.57 -13.15
N CYS A 245 11.28 -19.55 -14.44
CA CYS A 245 10.03 -20.09 -14.95
C CYS A 245 9.96 -21.60 -14.71
N GLU A 246 10.98 -22.36 -15.13
CA GLU A 246 11.01 -23.82 -14.92
C GLU A 246 10.96 -24.19 -13.43
N ALA A 247 11.52 -23.36 -12.55
CA ALA A 247 11.49 -23.58 -11.11
C ALA A 247 10.10 -23.37 -10.47
N GLN A 248 9.19 -22.61 -11.11
CA GLN A 248 7.89 -22.22 -10.55
C GLN A 248 6.70 -22.57 -11.45
N LYS A 249 6.92 -23.21 -12.60
CA LYS A 249 5.87 -23.37 -13.63
C LYS A 249 4.67 -24.17 -13.15
N ASP A 250 4.87 -25.19 -12.33
CA ASP A 250 3.80 -26.06 -11.84
C ASP A 250 2.90 -25.29 -10.85
N ASP A 251 3.51 -24.51 -9.94
CA ASP A 251 2.81 -23.64 -9.00
C ASP A 251 2.04 -22.52 -9.71
N LEU A 252 2.59 -22.01 -10.80
CA LEU A 252 2.00 -20.93 -11.59
C LEU A 252 1.01 -21.42 -12.65
N GLY A 253 0.91 -22.73 -12.89
CA GLY A 253 0.08 -23.31 -13.94
C GLY A 253 0.59 -23.05 -15.37
N ILE A 254 1.88 -22.75 -15.54
CA ILE A 254 2.52 -22.55 -16.85
C ILE A 254 2.88 -23.91 -17.45
N LYS A 255 2.47 -24.18 -18.69
CA LYS A 255 2.74 -25.48 -19.33
C LYS A 255 4.22 -25.70 -19.67
N GLU A 256 4.83 -24.72 -20.32
CA GLU A 256 6.22 -24.80 -20.79
C GLU A 256 6.93 -23.44 -20.69
N CYS A 257 8.25 -23.46 -20.46
CA CYS A 257 9.09 -22.27 -20.41
C CYS A 257 10.10 -22.26 -21.56
N TYR A 258 10.05 -21.23 -22.41
CA TYR A 258 10.87 -21.18 -23.62
C TYR A 258 11.90 -20.05 -23.64
N TYR A 259 11.52 -18.84 -23.22
CA TYR A 259 12.36 -17.64 -23.34
C TYR A 259 13.14 -17.33 -22.05
N ASP A 260 14.32 -16.72 -22.23
CA ASP A 260 15.09 -16.13 -21.11
C ASP A 260 14.55 -14.77 -20.67
N ASN A 261 13.71 -14.14 -21.49
CA ASN A 261 12.94 -12.95 -21.14
C ASN A 261 11.47 -13.22 -21.47
N ASP A 262 10.76 -13.89 -20.57
CA ASP A 262 9.37 -14.27 -20.75
C ASP A 262 8.45 -13.31 -19.98
N TYR A 263 7.96 -12.28 -20.68
CA TYR A 263 7.09 -11.24 -20.13
C TYR A 263 5.70 -11.78 -19.79
N TRP A 264 5.20 -12.76 -20.55
CA TRP A 264 3.94 -13.41 -20.22
C TRP A 264 4.06 -14.25 -18.95
N ALA A 265 5.11 -15.07 -18.81
CA ALA A 265 5.36 -15.81 -17.57
C ALA A 265 5.56 -14.84 -16.40
N GLY A 266 6.26 -13.73 -16.65
CA GLY A 266 6.39 -12.60 -15.72
C GLY A 266 5.05 -12.07 -15.22
N ALA A 267 4.10 -11.84 -16.13
CA ALA A 267 2.75 -11.42 -15.80
C ALA A 267 2.02 -12.48 -14.95
N VAL A 268 2.09 -13.75 -15.37
CA VAL A 268 1.51 -14.89 -14.64
C VAL A 268 2.05 -14.95 -13.21
N LYS A 269 3.37 -14.80 -13.02
CA LYS A 269 3.99 -14.77 -11.68
C LYS A 269 3.48 -13.59 -10.85
N GLN A 270 3.40 -12.40 -11.43
CA GLN A 270 2.89 -11.21 -10.74
C GLN A 270 1.42 -11.35 -10.35
N CYS A 271 0.62 -12.08 -11.14
CA CYS A 271 -0.76 -12.41 -10.80
C CYS A 271 -0.92 -13.62 -9.88
N GLY A 272 0.18 -14.31 -9.52
CA GLY A 272 0.13 -15.50 -8.67
C GLY A 272 -0.46 -16.74 -9.37
N GLY A 273 -0.38 -16.81 -10.69
CA GLY A 273 -0.75 -17.98 -11.49
C GLY A 273 -1.66 -17.67 -12.66
N VAL A 274 -1.73 -18.61 -13.61
CA VAL A 274 -2.52 -18.48 -14.85
C VAL A 274 -4.01 -18.30 -14.56
N GLY A 275 -4.52 -18.94 -13.51
CA GLY A 275 -5.92 -18.81 -13.08
C GLY A 275 -6.32 -17.40 -12.63
N ASN A 276 -5.34 -16.56 -12.30
CA ASN A 276 -5.54 -15.17 -11.89
C ASN A 276 -5.26 -14.17 -13.03
N MET A 277 -5.02 -14.64 -14.25
CA MET A 277 -4.97 -13.79 -15.44
C MET A 277 -6.37 -13.72 -16.09
N PRO A 278 -6.72 -12.64 -16.81
CA PRO A 278 -7.98 -12.58 -17.54
C PRO A 278 -8.04 -13.65 -18.62
N THR A 279 -9.21 -14.26 -18.81
CA THR A 279 -9.47 -15.07 -20.01
C THR A 279 -9.67 -14.15 -21.23
N MET A 280 -9.65 -14.71 -22.44
CA MET A 280 -10.01 -13.94 -23.64
C MET A 280 -11.43 -13.41 -23.59
N ALA A 281 -12.35 -14.14 -22.94
CA ALA A 281 -13.71 -13.66 -22.69
C ALA A 281 -13.74 -12.47 -21.72
N ASP A 282 -12.92 -12.49 -20.67
CA ASP A 282 -12.78 -11.36 -19.74
C ASP A 282 -12.22 -10.13 -20.48
N LEU A 283 -11.19 -10.31 -21.33
CA LEU A 283 -10.65 -9.21 -22.16
C LEU A 283 -11.70 -8.65 -23.13
N GLY A 284 -12.58 -9.49 -23.68
CA GLY A 284 -13.73 -9.04 -24.49
C GLY A 284 -14.67 -8.13 -23.69
N LYS A 285 -15.04 -8.54 -22.47
CA LYS A 285 -15.86 -7.72 -21.57
C LYS A 285 -15.17 -6.41 -21.15
N ILE A 286 -13.86 -6.42 -20.92
CA ILE A 286 -13.09 -5.19 -20.68
C ILE A 286 -13.20 -4.25 -21.89
N ALA A 287 -13.14 -4.79 -23.11
CA ALA A 287 -13.37 -3.99 -24.31
C ALA A 287 -14.79 -3.41 -24.33
N SER A 288 -15.82 -4.22 -24.07
CA SER A 288 -17.20 -3.73 -23.95
C SER A 288 -17.31 -2.56 -22.96
N ALA A 289 -16.59 -2.60 -21.84
CA ALA A 289 -16.66 -1.57 -20.80
C ALA A 289 -15.99 -0.24 -21.19
N ILE A 290 -15.03 -0.23 -22.13
CA ILE A 290 -14.27 0.99 -22.45
C ILE A 290 -14.74 1.71 -23.72
N TYR A 291 -15.56 1.08 -24.55
CA TYR A 291 -16.10 1.68 -25.77
C TYR A 291 -17.54 2.16 -25.59
N LYS A 292 -17.85 3.28 -26.26
CA LYS A 292 -19.18 3.88 -26.22
C LYS A 292 -20.26 2.89 -26.69
N GLY A 293 -21.33 2.81 -25.91
CA GLY A 293 -22.49 1.98 -26.24
C GLY A 293 -22.36 0.50 -25.84
N ASN A 294 -21.31 0.15 -25.08
CA ASN A 294 -21.09 -1.19 -24.53
C ASN A 294 -21.23 -2.30 -25.59
N PRO A 295 -20.42 -2.28 -26.66
CA PRO A 295 -20.54 -3.22 -27.76
C PRO A 295 -20.36 -4.66 -27.27
N THR A 296 -21.01 -5.61 -27.93
CA THR A 296 -20.78 -7.04 -27.65
C THR A 296 -19.45 -7.47 -28.26
N VAL A 297 -18.46 -7.73 -27.41
CA VAL A 297 -17.15 -8.27 -27.81
C VAL A 297 -16.97 -9.64 -27.16
N GLY A 298 -16.80 -10.67 -27.98
CA GLY A 298 -16.56 -12.03 -27.54
C GLY A 298 -15.08 -12.34 -27.34
N ALA A 299 -14.78 -13.59 -26.98
CA ALA A 299 -13.41 -14.02 -26.68
C ALA A 299 -12.49 -13.95 -27.91
N TYR A 300 -12.93 -14.52 -29.03
CA TYR A 300 -12.14 -14.70 -30.26
C TYR A 300 -12.82 -14.07 -31.48
N ASN A 301 -13.20 -12.81 -31.35
CA ASN A 301 -13.65 -12.02 -32.48
C ASN A 301 -13.07 -10.61 -32.44
N ASP A 302 -13.04 -10.03 -33.63
CA ASP A 302 -12.62 -8.67 -33.89
C ASP A 302 -13.85 -7.80 -34.06
N VAL A 303 -13.79 -6.59 -33.55
CA VAL A 303 -14.88 -5.61 -33.64
C VAL A 303 -14.28 -4.29 -34.10
N SER A 304 -14.83 -3.74 -35.16
CA SER A 304 -14.44 -2.45 -35.75
C SER A 304 -15.58 -1.44 -35.66
N ASN A 305 -15.32 -0.20 -36.11
CA ASN A 305 -16.26 0.92 -36.03
C ASN A 305 -16.66 1.26 -34.59
N LEU A 306 -15.74 1.06 -33.65
CA LEU A 306 -15.90 1.43 -32.26
C LEU A 306 -15.66 2.93 -32.09
N THR A 307 -16.24 3.48 -31.03
CA THR A 307 -16.01 4.87 -30.62
C THR A 307 -15.47 4.87 -29.20
N TYR A 308 -14.24 5.34 -29.03
CA TYR A 308 -13.62 5.52 -27.73
C TYR A 308 -13.79 6.95 -27.22
N GLU A 309 -14.16 7.11 -25.95
CA GLU A 309 -14.23 8.41 -25.27
C GLU A 309 -12.98 8.57 -24.38
N SER A 310 -12.27 9.70 -24.52
CA SER A 310 -11.01 9.91 -23.79
C SER A 310 -11.26 9.93 -22.28
N GLY A 311 -10.39 9.26 -21.54
CA GLY A 311 -10.51 9.12 -20.08
C GLY A 311 -11.24 7.87 -19.62
N THR A 312 -11.96 7.16 -20.50
CA THR A 312 -12.71 5.96 -20.10
C THR A 312 -11.77 4.83 -19.67
N ALA A 313 -10.70 4.55 -20.42
CA ALA A 313 -9.75 3.50 -20.05
C ALA A 313 -8.96 3.86 -18.77
N THR A 314 -8.48 5.10 -18.67
CA THR A 314 -7.75 5.57 -17.48
C THR A 314 -8.61 5.61 -16.23
N SER A 315 -9.92 5.86 -16.34
CA SER A 315 -10.86 5.74 -15.21
C SER A 315 -10.95 4.32 -14.63
N LEU A 316 -10.62 3.31 -15.44
CA LEU A 316 -10.59 1.89 -15.07
C LEU A 316 -9.17 1.37 -14.82
N GLY A 317 -8.19 2.26 -14.68
CA GLY A 317 -6.79 1.90 -14.44
C GLY A 317 -6.09 1.25 -15.63
N LEU A 318 -6.59 1.45 -16.86
CA LEU A 318 -5.96 1.06 -18.12
C LEU A 318 -5.29 2.28 -18.78
N PRO A 319 -4.32 2.11 -19.70
CA PRO A 319 -3.81 3.22 -20.49
C PRO A 319 -4.84 3.70 -21.51
N GLU A 320 -4.65 4.92 -22.03
CA GLU A 320 -5.39 5.35 -23.22
C GLU A 320 -4.96 4.50 -24.45
N PRO A 321 -5.88 4.13 -25.35
CA PRO A 321 -5.55 3.45 -26.60
C PRO A 321 -4.47 4.18 -27.43
N SER A 322 -3.56 3.47 -28.10
CA SER A 322 -3.52 2.01 -28.27
C SER A 322 -2.71 1.28 -27.19
N PHE A 323 -3.25 0.16 -26.68
CA PHE A 323 -2.55 -0.74 -25.76
C PHE A 323 -2.96 -2.20 -25.94
N PHE A 324 -2.22 -3.11 -25.31
CA PHE A 324 -2.44 -4.56 -25.39
C PHE A 324 -2.50 -5.18 -24.00
N LEU A 325 -3.42 -6.14 -23.78
CA LEU A 325 -3.49 -6.91 -22.55
C LEU A 325 -3.32 -8.40 -22.81
N TRP A 326 -2.39 -9.03 -22.09
CA TRP A 326 -2.23 -10.48 -22.04
C TRP A 326 -3.49 -11.15 -21.47
N SER A 327 -3.83 -12.32 -22.01
CA SER A 327 -4.70 -13.28 -21.32
C SER A 327 -3.89 -14.36 -20.61
N GLY A 328 -4.55 -15.13 -19.75
CA GLY A 328 -4.00 -16.36 -19.16
C GLY A 328 -3.94 -17.53 -20.15
N GLU A 329 -4.39 -17.36 -21.39
CA GLU A 329 -4.53 -18.47 -22.33
C GLU A 329 -3.27 -18.66 -23.17
N GLU A 330 -2.61 -19.81 -22.99
CA GLU A 330 -1.47 -20.21 -23.81
C GLU A 330 -1.91 -20.70 -25.19
N TYR A 331 -1.32 -20.14 -26.25
CA TYR A 331 -1.47 -20.65 -27.61
C TYR A 331 -0.45 -21.76 -27.90
N SER A 332 0.80 -21.57 -27.47
CA SER A 332 1.89 -22.54 -27.58
C SER A 332 2.97 -22.22 -26.56
N LYS A 333 3.99 -23.09 -26.41
CA LYS A 333 5.17 -22.81 -25.57
C LYS A 333 5.90 -21.49 -25.87
N ARG A 334 5.67 -20.88 -27.04
CA ARG A 334 6.27 -19.60 -27.46
C ARG A 334 5.29 -18.43 -27.45
N HIS A 335 3.99 -18.68 -27.40
CA HIS A 335 2.98 -17.66 -27.65
C HIS A 335 1.82 -17.75 -26.67
N ALA A 336 1.34 -16.59 -26.24
CA ALA A 336 0.11 -16.46 -25.47
C ALA A 336 -0.86 -15.54 -26.20
N TYR A 337 -2.16 -15.70 -25.91
CA TYR A 337 -3.19 -14.82 -26.44
C TYR A 337 -3.17 -13.45 -25.75
N HIS A 338 -3.54 -12.42 -26.49
CA HIS A 338 -3.75 -11.07 -25.98
C HIS A 338 -4.82 -10.37 -26.82
N ARG A 339 -5.33 -9.24 -26.32
CA ARG A 339 -6.27 -8.38 -27.04
C ARG A 339 -5.66 -6.99 -27.24
N ASN A 340 -5.82 -6.44 -28.43
CA ASN A 340 -5.51 -5.04 -28.74
C ASN A 340 -6.74 -4.18 -28.49
N PHE A 341 -6.52 -2.98 -27.96
CA PHE A 341 -7.50 -1.92 -27.78
C PHE A 341 -7.03 -0.69 -28.56
N SER A 342 -7.66 -0.41 -29.69
CA SER A 342 -7.42 0.77 -30.53
C SER A 342 -8.58 1.76 -30.42
N PRO A 343 -8.43 3.03 -30.83
CA PRO A 343 -9.54 4.00 -30.78
C PRO A 343 -10.81 3.58 -31.55
N THR A 344 -10.66 2.79 -32.62
CA THR A 344 -11.74 2.43 -33.56
C THR A 344 -12.04 0.94 -33.65
N ASP A 345 -11.26 0.10 -32.98
CA ASP A 345 -11.36 -1.36 -33.07
C ASP A 345 -10.72 -2.05 -31.87
N THR A 346 -11.14 -3.29 -31.65
CA THR A 346 -10.44 -4.25 -30.80
C THR A 346 -10.38 -5.58 -31.53
N TYR A 347 -9.25 -6.27 -31.42
CA TYR A 347 -9.07 -7.59 -32.01
C TYR A 347 -8.26 -8.48 -31.09
N TYR A 348 -8.51 -9.78 -31.19
CA TYR A 348 -7.70 -10.77 -30.48
C TYR A 348 -6.55 -11.24 -31.36
N THR A 349 -5.43 -11.61 -30.76
CA THR A 349 -4.32 -12.23 -31.47
C THR A 349 -3.44 -13.00 -30.48
N TYR A 350 -2.35 -13.59 -30.96
CA TYR A 350 -1.32 -14.19 -30.11
C TYR A 350 0.03 -13.53 -30.39
N GLY A 351 0.81 -13.34 -29.33
CA GLY A 351 2.11 -12.66 -29.38
C GLY A 351 3.20 -13.56 -28.84
N LEU A 352 4.45 -13.28 -29.23
CA LEU A 352 5.60 -13.92 -28.60
C LEU A 352 5.60 -13.56 -27.12
N ARG A 353 5.76 -14.57 -26.26
CA ARG A 353 5.83 -14.39 -24.80
C ARG A 353 6.98 -13.49 -24.34
N SER A 354 7.95 -13.22 -25.23
CA SER A 354 9.08 -12.32 -25.00
C SER A 354 8.83 -10.84 -25.30
N ILE A 355 7.62 -10.46 -25.72
CA ILE A 355 7.29 -9.06 -26.03
C ILE A 355 7.05 -8.27 -24.74
N SER A 356 7.81 -7.19 -24.56
CA SER A 356 7.70 -6.29 -23.40
C SER A 356 6.57 -5.27 -23.49
N GLY A 357 6.04 -5.02 -24.69
CA GLY A 357 5.03 -3.99 -24.95
C GLY A 357 3.59 -4.38 -24.63
N ILE A 358 3.35 -5.60 -24.13
CA ILE A 358 2.01 -6.08 -23.79
C ILE A 358 1.88 -6.07 -22.26
N GLN A 359 0.84 -5.41 -21.77
CA GLN A 359 0.56 -5.23 -20.36
C GLN A 359 -0.27 -6.39 -19.80
N ALA A 360 -0.42 -6.41 -18.49
CA ALA A 360 -1.27 -7.37 -17.81
C ALA A 360 -2.14 -6.71 -16.76
N VAL A 361 -3.25 -7.38 -16.45
CA VAL A 361 -4.11 -7.15 -15.30
C VAL A 361 -4.28 -8.49 -14.61
N CYS A 362 -4.44 -8.49 -13.29
CA CYS A 362 -4.67 -9.70 -12.51
C CYS A 362 -6.09 -9.70 -12.00
N LEU A 363 -6.70 -10.88 -11.81
CA LEU A 363 -7.91 -11.02 -11.03
C LEU A 363 -7.60 -10.47 -9.63
N GLY A 364 -8.25 -9.36 -9.29
CA GLY A 364 -8.23 -8.79 -7.96
C GLY A 364 -9.22 -9.53 -7.06
N ASP A 365 -8.92 -9.55 -5.77
CA ASP A 365 -9.89 -9.94 -4.73
C ASP A 365 -10.98 -8.87 -4.54
#